data_AF-A0AAN8VCF3-F1
#
_entry.id   AF-A0AAN8VCF3-F1
#
_cell.length_a   1.000
_cell.length_b   1.000
_cell.length_c   1.000
_cell.angle_alpha   90.00
_cell.angle_beta   90.00
_cell.angle_gamma   90.00
#
_symmetry.space_group_name_H-M   'P 1'
#
loop_
_entity.id
_entity.type
_entity.pdbx_description
1 polymer ?
#
loop_
_entity_poly.entity_id
_entity_poly.type
_entity_poly.pdbx_seq_one_letter_code
_entity_poly.pdbx_strand_id
1 'polypeptide(L)'
;MGIDGESSTNPSSISVCNASVQEEQTLGRLQEELYNAETSVCLLKATLAEQMEKKVKVQNEMQSLQKRINKEGALTGIQKLVPLLESLKAMERQEFDCKSHCETKHSEVQEEITELEMILSSEIHHYSTDFDYPLQLSLERLNLAKSELAAKLRAILMLKWQLDAVPSQTELIQYERRFSELYRQIQEKLRKTRKYYATYNTLLEIKELMLKETSLLNSISSQFKDAITSTSGRTKLIDSMEGIVKGTQQKLDKVQLGLQAEQKVCDALKEKYALAVAEQRQCYSLLRAFQEECAKNEKLQREISS
;
A
#
# COMPACT_ATOMS: atom_id res chain seq x y z
N MET A 1 108.10 -19.92 49.01
CA MET A 1 108.56 -19.04 47.91
C MET A 1 107.39 -18.97 46.96
N GLY A 2 106.53 -17.96 47.06
CA GLY A 2 106.69 -16.67 46.38
C GLY A 2 106.43 -16.92 44.89
N ILE A 3 105.49 -16.30 44.18
CA ILE A 3 104.98 -14.92 44.11
C ILE A 3 103.86 -14.97 43.04
N ASP A 4 102.86 -14.12 43.19
CA ASP A 4 102.01 -13.42 42.19
C ASP A 4 101.82 -14.00 40.77
N GLY A 5 100.59 -13.89 40.26
CA GLY A 5 100.37 -13.88 38.81
C GLY A 5 98.96 -14.19 38.34
N GLU A 6 98.11 -13.17 38.39
CA GLU A 6 97.13 -12.81 37.35
C GLU A 6 96.01 -13.78 36.95
N SER A 7 94.81 -13.34 37.34
CA SER A 7 93.53 -13.54 36.66
C SER A 7 93.63 -13.53 35.13
N SER A 8 93.14 -14.59 34.48
CA SER A 8 92.71 -14.54 33.09
C SER A 8 91.34 -15.20 32.96
N THR A 9 90.31 -14.38 33.12
CA THR A 9 88.92 -14.73 32.82
C THR A 9 88.81 -14.96 31.32
N ASN A 10 88.65 -16.22 30.91
CA ASN A 10 88.65 -16.61 29.50
C ASN A 10 87.47 -15.94 28.75
N PRO A 11 87.70 -15.09 27.74
CA PRO A 11 86.64 -14.33 27.05
C PRO A 11 85.76 -15.18 26.13
N SER A 12 86.20 -16.41 25.78
CA SER A 12 85.54 -17.25 24.79
C SER A 12 84.26 -17.93 25.30
N SER A 13 84.22 -18.36 26.56
CA SER A 13 83.03 -19.02 27.13
C SER A 13 81.87 -18.04 27.38
N ILE A 14 82.17 -16.77 27.67
CA ILE A 14 81.16 -15.71 27.81
C ILE A 14 80.63 -15.27 26.44
N SER A 15 81.49 -15.26 25.41
CA SER A 15 81.09 -14.94 24.02
C SER A 15 80.16 -16.00 23.41
N VAL A 16 80.39 -17.29 23.67
CA VAL A 16 79.56 -18.38 23.13
C VAL A 16 78.21 -18.46 23.88
N CYS A 17 78.19 -18.26 25.20
CA CYS A 17 76.93 -18.16 25.94
C CYS A 17 76.11 -16.93 25.55
N ASN A 18 76.72 -15.77 25.31
CA ASN A 18 75.99 -14.58 24.88
C ASN A 18 75.41 -14.72 23.47
N ALA A 19 76.10 -15.41 22.55
CA ALA A 19 75.60 -15.68 21.21
C ALA A 19 74.38 -16.63 21.21
N SER A 20 74.44 -17.72 22.00
CA SER A 20 73.31 -18.66 22.15
C SER A 20 72.08 -18.02 22.80
N VAL A 21 72.27 -17.13 23.79
CA VAL A 21 71.18 -16.40 24.43
C VAL A 21 70.60 -15.32 23.50
N GLN A 22 71.43 -14.67 22.69
CA GLN A 22 70.95 -13.74 21.65
C GLN A 22 70.15 -14.47 20.57
N GLU A 23 70.60 -15.64 20.12
CA GLU A 23 69.85 -16.44 19.15
C GLU A 23 68.49 -16.88 19.70
N GLU A 24 68.41 -17.39 20.94
CA GLU A 24 67.13 -17.73 21.59
C GLU A 24 66.20 -16.51 21.75
N GLN A 25 66.74 -15.35 22.10
CA GLN A 25 65.96 -14.11 22.20
C GLN A 25 65.48 -13.58 20.83
N THR A 26 66.26 -13.79 19.76
CA THR A 26 65.84 -13.46 18.40
C THR A 26 64.81 -14.44 17.86
N LEU A 27 64.95 -15.72 18.18
CA LEU A 27 64.04 -16.78 17.76
C LEU A 27 62.69 -16.62 18.46
N GLY A 28 62.69 -16.29 19.77
CA GLY A 28 61.47 -15.94 20.52
C GLY A 28 60.77 -14.70 19.96
N ARG A 29 61.51 -13.64 19.60
CA ARG A 29 60.95 -12.44 18.95
C ARG A 29 60.33 -12.76 17.58
N LEU A 30 61.02 -13.54 16.76
CA LEU A 30 60.50 -13.96 15.45
C LEU A 30 59.26 -14.85 15.58
N GLN A 31 59.19 -15.68 16.63
CA GLN A 31 58.03 -16.53 16.90
C GLN A 31 56.82 -15.72 17.36
N GLU A 32 57.05 -14.69 18.18
CA GLU A 32 56.02 -13.73 18.57
C GLU A 32 55.55 -12.87 17.40
N GLU A 33 56.46 -12.43 16.53
CA GLU A 33 56.14 -11.71 15.29
C GLU A 33 55.34 -12.58 14.31
N LEU A 34 55.70 -13.87 14.15
CA LEU A 34 54.94 -14.82 13.35
C LEU A 34 53.52 -15.03 13.91
N TYR A 35 53.40 -15.23 15.23
CA TYR A 35 52.10 -15.37 15.88
C TYR A 35 51.23 -14.11 15.70
N ASN A 36 51.82 -12.92 15.85
CA ASN A 36 51.13 -11.65 15.65
C ASN A 36 50.72 -11.45 14.18
N ALA A 37 51.58 -11.84 13.23
CA ALA A 37 51.28 -11.80 11.81
C ALA A 37 50.15 -12.78 11.44
N GLU A 38 50.15 -14.00 11.98
CA GLU A 38 49.09 -14.99 11.77
C GLU A 38 47.74 -14.50 12.31
N THR A 39 47.74 -13.92 13.51
CA THR A 39 46.53 -13.34 14.11
C THR A 39 46.01 -12.16 13.29
N SER A 40 46.92 -11.29 12.80
CA SER A 40 46.58 -10.18 11.91
C SER A 40 46.00 -10.66 10.58
N VAL A 41 46.57 -11.70 9.97
CA VAL A 41 46.06 -12.30 8.73
C VAL A 41 44.68 -12.93 8.93
N CYS A 42 44.45 -13.60 10.06
CA CYS A 42 43.13 -14.14 10.40
C CYS A 42 42.08 -13.03 10.57
N LEU A 43 42.43 -11.93 11.24
CA LEU A 43 41.55 -10.76 11.38
C LEU A 43 41.25 -10.11 10.03
N LEU A 44 42.26 -9.93 9.17
CA LEU A 44 42.08 -9.36 7.83
C LEU A 44 41.23 -10.26 6.93
N LYS A 45 41.33 -11.58 7.05
CA LYS A 45 40.46 -12.51 6.32
C LYS A 45 39.01 -12.39 6.79
N ALA A 46 38.77 -12.25 8.09
CA ALA A 46 37.43 -12.05 8.65
C ALA A 46 36.80 -10.74 8.18
N THR A 47 37.55 -9.63 8.20
CA THR A 47 37.05 -8.33 7.72
C THR A 47 36.81 -8.33 6.22
N LEU A 48 37.66 -9.00 5.43
CA LEU A 48 37.44 -9.16 3.99
C LEU A 48 36.15 -9.94 3.69
N ALA A 49 35.86 -11.00 4.44
CA ALA A 49 34.63 -11.78 4.30
C ALA A 49 33.39 -10.92 4.62
N GLU A 50 33.44 -10.12 5.68
CA GLU A 50 32.36 -9.20 6.04
C GLU A 50 32.12 -8.12 4.97
N GLN A 51 33.19 -7.59 4.37
CA GLN A 51 33.09 -6.62 3.27
C GLN A 51 32.52 -7.25 2.00
N MET A 52 32.87 -8.51 1.70
CA MET A 52 32.29 -9.23 0.56
C MET A 52 30.78 -9.49 0.77
N GLU A 53 30.36 -9.83 1.99
CA GLU A 53 28.93 -9.99 2.30
C GLU A 53 28.16 -8.67 2.15
N LYS A 54 28.72 -7.55 2.64
CA LYS A 54 28.14 -6.20 2.46
C LYS A 54 28.05 -5.83 0.98
N LYS A 55 29.10 -6.09 0.20
CA LYS A 55 29.10 -5.85 -1.26
C LYS A 55 27.97 -6.62 -1.95
N VAL A 56 27.79 -7.89 -1.62
CA VAL A 56 26.72 -8.73 -2.21
C VAL A 56 25.34 -8.19 -1.82
N LYS A 57 25.13 -7.78 -0.56
CA LYS A 57 23.85 -7.16 -0.11
C LYS A 57 23.54 -5.88 -0.88
N VAL A 58 24.49 -4.94 -0.95
CA VAL A 58 24.34 -3.68 -1.70
C VAL A 58 24.07 -3.94 -3.19
N GLN A 59 24.77 -4.92 -3.78
CA GLN A 59 24.57 -5.26 -5.18
C GLN A 59 23.17 -5.85 -5.45
N ASN A 60 22.65 -6.68 -4.54
CA ASN A 60 21.29 -7.22 -4.63
C ASN A 60 20.23 -6.12 -4.45
N GLU A 61 20.42 -5.20 -3.50
CA GLU A 61 19.54 -4.04 -3.31
C GLU A 61 19.51 -3.15 -4.54
N MET A 62 20.68 -2.84 -5.11
CA MET A 62 20.80 -2.04 -6.35
C MET A 62 20.07 -2.71 -7.53
N GLN A 63 20.21 -4.02 -7.70
CA GLN A 63 19.47 -4.75 -8.73
C GLN A 63 17.95 -4.76 -8.48
N SER A 64 17.53 -4.83 -7.21
CA SER A 64 16.11 -4.78 -6.84
C SER A 64 15.49 -3.40 -7.13
N LEU A 65 16.24 -2.32 -6.87
CA LEU A 65 15.85 -0.95 -7.18
C LEU A 65 15.78 -0.74 -8.68
N GLN A 66 16.77 -1.21 -9.45
CA GLN A 66 16.74 -1.15 -10.91
C GLN A 66 15.51 -1.87 -11.49
N LYS A 67 15.19 -3.07 -10.99
CA LYS A 67 14.00 -3.82 -11.40
C LYS A 67 12.70 -3.10 -11.04
N ARG A 68 12.64 -2.45 -9.87
CA ARG A 68 11.48 -1.64 -9.47
C ARG A 68 11.30 -0.42 -10.36
N ILE A 69 12.36 0.34 -10.63
CA ILE A 69 12.34 1.51 -11.53
C ILE A 69 11.89 1.11 -12.95
N ASN A 70 12.36 -0.04 -13.44
CA ASN A 70 11.95 -0.56 -14.75
C ASN A 70 10.49 -1.08 -14.73
N LYS A 71 10.01 -1.63 -13.62
CA LYS A 71 8.65 -2.18 -13.47
C LYS A 71 7.60 -1.08 -13.21
N GLU A 72 7.97 0.00 -12.53
CA GLU A 72 7.12 1.17 -12.27
C GLU A 72 6.96 2.09 -13.48
N GLY A 73 7.60 1.79 -14.63
CA GLY A 73 7.40 2.52 -15.87
C GLY A 73 7.85 3.99 -15.83
N ALA A 74 8.59 4.39 -14.80
CA ALA A 74 9.04 5.76 -14.59
C ALA A 74 9.98 6.23 -15.72
N LEU A 75 10.87 5.35 -16.20
CA LEU A 75 11.75 5.64 -17.33
C LEU A 75 10.97 5.81 -18.65
N THR A 76 9.94 5.00 -18.87
CA THR A 76 9.04 5.13 -20.02
C THR A 76 8.18 6.39 -19.93
N GLY A 77 7.78 6.80 -18.73
CA GLY A 77 7.11 8.07 -18.47
C GLY A 77 8.02 9.27 -18.77
N ILE A 78 9.25 9.26 -18.26
CA ILE A 78 10.25 10.31 -18.52
C ILE A 78 10.60 10.40 -20.01
N GLN A 79 10.81 9.26 -20.69
CA GLN A 79 11.06 9.22 -22.14
C GLN A 79 9.90 9.77 -22.97
N LYS A 80 8.65 9.65 -22.49
CA LYS A 80 7.48 10.27 -23.14
C LYS A 80 7.33 11.76 -22.80
N LEU A 81 7.75 12.19 -21.61
CA LEU A 81 7.65 13.57 -21.16
C LEU A 81 8.69 14.50 -21.83
N VAL A 82 9.88 13.99 -22.15
CA VAL A 82 10.93 14.78 -22.83
C VAL A 82 10.46 15.38 -24.17
N PRO A 83 9.92 14.62 -25.15
CA PRO A 83 9.44 15.20 -26.40
C PRO A 83 8.21 16.09 -26.21
N LEU A 84 7.37 15.83 -25.20
CA LEU A 84 6.24 16.70 -24.85
C LEU A 84 6.72 18.06 -24.32
N LEU A 85 7.79 18.08 -23.53
CA LEU A 85 8.37 19.31 -22.99
C LEU A 85 9.10 20.13 -24.08
N GLU A 86 9.74 19.45 -25.03
CA GLU A 86 10.32 20.11 -26.23
C GLU A 86 9.23 20.71 -27.12
N SER A 87 8.13 19.98 -27.33
CA SER A 87 6.95 20.46 -28.07
C SER A 87 6.30 21.66 -27.38
N LEU A 88 6.16 21.63 -26.05
CA LEU A 88 5.61 22.74 -25.27
C LEU A 88 6.47 24.00 -25.41
N LYS A 89 7.80 23.88 -25.28
CA LYS A 89 8.72 25.00 -25.51
C LYS A 89 8.68 25.54 -26.94
N ALA A 90 8.44 24.67 -27.94
CA ALA A 90 8.29 25.10 -29.32
C ALA A 90 6.98 25.90 -29.53
N MET A 91 5.88 25.46 -28.91
CA MET A 91 4.61 26.19 -28.95
C MET A 91 4.69 27.54 -28.22
N GLU A 92 5.34 27.62 -27.06
CA GLU A 92 5.53 28.89 -26.34
C GLU A 92 6.30 29.93 -27.19
N ARG A 93 7.34 29.49 -27.92
CA ARG A 93 8.06 30.36 -28.86
C ARG A 93 7.16 30.83 -30.01
N GLN A 94 6.39 29.91 -30.59
CA GLN A 94 5.46 30.24 -31.67
C GLN A 94 4.36 31.22 -31.21
N GLU A 95 3.86 31.07 -29.99
CA GLU A 95 2.90 32.01 -29.40
C GLU A 95 3.51 33.41 -29.26
N PHE A 96 4.72 33.49 -28.72
CA PHE A 96 5.44 34.75 -28.59
C PHE A 96 5.67 35.44 -29.95
N ASP A 97 6.14 34.69 -30.95
CA ASP A 97 6.37 35.20 -32.30
C ASP A 97 5.05 35.68 -32.95
N CYS A 98 3.97 34.89 -32.82
CA CYS A 98 2.65 35.26 -33.33
C CYS A 98 2.09 36.52 -32.68
N LYS A 99 2.26 36.66 -31.37
CA LYS A 99 1.84 37.86 -30.63
C LYS A 99 2.59 39.10 -31.09
N SER A 100 3.91 39.01 -31.24
CA SER A 100 4.73 40.12 -31.74
C SER A 100 4.37 40.52 -33.18
N HIS A 101 4.07 39.54 -34.04
CA HIS A 101 3.62 39.78 -35.40
C HIS A 101 2.24 40.46 -35.43
N CYS A 102 1.32 40.03 -34.57
CA CYS A 102 -0.01 40.61 -34.44
C CYS A 102 0.05 42.05 -33.93
N GLU A 103 0.91 42.34 -32.94
CA GLU A 103 1.13 43.70 -32.44
C GLU A 103 1.69 44.62 -33.54
N THR A 104 2.66 44.14 -34.32
CA THR A 104 3.22 44.91 -35.44
C THR A 104 2.16 45.20 -36.51
N LYS A 105 1.41 44.18 -36.92
CA LYS A 105 0.31 44.34 -37.90
C LYS A 105 -0.81 45.24 -37.41
N HIS A 106 -1.13 45.18 -36.12
CA HIS A 106 -2.10 46.07 -35.51
C HIS A 106 -1.61 47.53 -35.58
N SER A 107 -0.33 47.80 -35.29
CA SER A 107 0.23 49.14 -35.43
C SER A 107 0.20 49.65 -36.87
N GLU A 108 0.59 48.83 -37.86
CA GLU A 108 0.52 49.19 -39.29
C GLU A 108 -0.91 49.58 -39.71
N VAL A 109 -1.90 48.74 -39.39
CA VAL A 109 -3.30 49.01 -39.72
C VAL A 109 -3.83 50.23 -38.96
N GLN A 110 -3.39 50.44 -37.73
CA GLN A 110 -3.77 51.62 -36.96
C GLN A 110 -3.22 52.91 -37.59
N GLU A 111 -1.99 52.88 -38.11
CA GLU A 111 -1.41 54.00 -38.86
C GLU A 111 -2.20 54.27 -40.16
N GLU A 112 -2.53 53.23 -40.94
CA GLU A 112 -3.38 53.35 -42.13
C GLU A 112 -4.76 53.93 -41.80
N ILE A 113 -5.38 53.51 -40.70
CA ILE A 113 -6.66 54.07 -40.23
C ILE A 113 -6.50 55.55 -39.90
N THR A 114 -5.45 55.94 -39.19
CA THR A 114 -5.23 57.36 -38.86
C THR A 114 -4.96 58.22 -40.10
N GLU A 115 -4.29 57.68 -41.11
CA GLU A 115 -4.08 58.35 -42.39
C GLU A 115 -5.41 58.51 -43.15
N LEU A 116 -6.22 57.45 -43.21
CA LEU A 116 -7.56 57.49 -43.81
C LEU A 116 -8.52 58.42 -43.07
N GLU A 117 -8.48 58.46 -41.73
CA GLU A 117 -9.25 59.40 -40.90
C GLU A 117 -8.83 60.86 -41.15
N MET A 118 -7.54 61.11 -41.40
CA MET A 118 -7.04 62.43 -41.78
C MET A 118 -7.53 62.84 -43.18
N ILE A 119 -7.55 61.89 -44.13
CA ILE A 119 -8.11 62.10 -45.48
C ILE A 119 -9.62 62.37 -45.38
N LEU A 120 -10.37 61.58 -44.62
CA LEU A 120 -11.81 61.78 -44.37
C LEU A 120 -12.13 63.12 -43.69
N SER A 121 -11.26 63.55 -42.78
CA SER A 121 -11.39 64.87 -42.11
C SER A 121 -11.13 66.03 -43.08
N SER A 122 -10.38 65.80 -44.16
CA SER A 122 -10.10 66.78 -45.22
C SER A 122 -11.17 66.82 -46.33
N GLU A 123 -11.93 65.73 -46.52
CA GLU A 123 -12.98 65.62 -47.53
C GLU A 123 -14.39 65.55 -46.91
N ILE A 124 -14.73 66.48 -46.01
CA ILE A 124 -16.13 66.68 -45.63
C ILE A 124 -16.78 67.56 -46.71
N HIS A 125 -17.18 66.96 -47.83
CA HIS A 125 -18.31 67.38 -48.66
C HIS A 125 -18.39 66.51 -49.93
N HIS A 126 -19.15 65.40 -49.89
CA HIS A 126 -20.25 65.17 -50.83
C HIS A 126 -20.98 63.82 -50.67
N TYR A 127 -22.30 63.89 -50.86
CA TYR A 127 -23.26 62.82 -51.22
C TYR A 127 -23.72 61.82 -50.14
N SER A 128 -24.85 62.18 -49.54
CA SER A 128 -25.88 61.27 -49.04
C SER A 128 -26.53 60.51 -50.20
N THR A 129 -25.94 59.40 -50.63
CA THR A 129 -26.64 58.28 -51.28
C THR A 129 -25.77 57.03 -51.17
N ASP A 130 -26.38 55.90 -50.77
CA ASP A 130 -25.79 54.54 -50.70
C ASP A 130 -25.10 54.12 -49.37
N PHE A 131 -25.80 54.32 -48.24
CA PHE A 131 -25.41 53.74 -46.94
C PHE A 131 -26.03 52.35 -46.67
N ASP A 132 -27.00 51.91 -47.48
CA ASP A 132 -27.69 50.62 -47.28
C ASP A 132 -26.76 49.44 -47.56
N TYR A 133 -25.90 49.54 -48.57
CA TYR A 133 -24.96 48.47 -48.90
C TYR A 133 -23.88 48.24 -47.81
N PRO A 134 -23.18 49.29 -47.30
CA PRO A 134 -22.28 49.14 -46.15
C PRO A 134 -22.98 48.64 -44.89
N LEU A 135 -24.21 49.08 -44.63
CA LEU A 135 -25.00 48.65 -43.47
C LEU A 135 -25.39 47.17 -43.58
N GLN A 136 -25.85 46.73 -44.75
CA GLN A 136 -26.17 45.32 -45.00
C GLN A 136 -24.94 44.43 -44.87
N LEU A 137 -23.80 44.85 -45.44
CA LEU A 137 -22.52 44.15 -45.27
C LEU A 137 -22.11 44.05 -43.80
N SER A 138 -22.31 45.12 -43.01
CA SER A 138 -22.03 45.10 -41.56
C SER A 138 -22.95 44.15 -40.79
N LEU A 139 -24.22 44.05 -41.19
CA LEU A 139 -25.21 43.15 -40.58
C LEU A 139 -24.92 41.69 -40.93
N GLU A 140 -24.49 41.41 -42.15
CA GLU A 140 -24.01 40.08 -42.56
C GLU A 140 -22.76 39.67 -41.78
N ARG A 141 -21.76 40.57 -41.65
CA ARG A 141 -20.58 40.34 -40.80
C ARG A 141 -20.97 40.07 -39.34
N LEU A 142 -21.94 40.82 -38.81
CA LEU A 142 -22.45 40.60 -37.46
C LEU A 142 -23.13 39.23 -37.33
N ASN A 143 -23.93 38.82 -38.30
CA ASN A 143 -24.60 37.52 -38.29
C ASN A 143 -23.62 36.35 -38.44
N LEU A 144 -22.57 36.51 -39.25
CA LEU A 144 -21.47 35.57 -39.35
C LEU A 144 -20.75 35.44 -38.00
N ALA A 145 -20.38 36.56 -37.37
CA ALA A 145 -19.75 36.57 -36.05
C ALA A 145 -20.65 35.92 -34.97
N LYS A 146 -21.97 36.18 -35.01
CA LYS A 146 -22.94 35.52 -34.12
C LYS A 146 -23.02 34.01 -34.35
N SER A 147 -23.00 33.57 -35.62
CA SER A 147 -23.01 32.15 -35.99
C SER A 147 -21.75 31.45 -35.51
N GLU A 148 -20.58 32.07 -35.71
CA GLU A 148 -19.30 31.58 -35.22
C GLU A 148 -19.29 31.49 -33.69
N LEU A 149 -19.74 32.53 -32.98
CA LEU A 149 -19.88 32.50 -31.53
C LEU A 149 -20.81 31.37 -31.07
N ALA A 150 -21.95 31.18 -31.73
CA ALA A 150 -22.88 30.09 -31.43
C ALA A 150 -22.25 28.70 -31.68
N ALA A 151 -21.40 28.57 -32.70
CA ALA A 151 -20.65 27.34 -32.95
C ALA A 151 -19.61 27.08 -31.84
N LYS A 152 -18.87 28.12 -31.42
CA LYS A 152 -17.91 28.02 -30.30
C LYS A 152 -18.61 27.67 -28.98
N LEU A 153 -19.76 28.29 -28.68
CA LEU A 153 -20.54 27.97 -27.48
C LEU A 153 -21.02 26.52 -27.46
N ARG A 154 -21.51 26.00 -28.59
CA ARG A 154 -21.86 24.58 -28.73
C ARG A 154 -20.67 23.67 -28.48
N ALA A 155 -19.49 24.01 -29.03
CA ALA A 155 -18.26 23.25 -28.80
C ALA A 155 -17.83 23.27 -27.31
N ILE A 156 -17.90 24.43 -26.65
CA ILE A 156 -17.60 24.56 -25.22
C ILE A 156 -18.57 23.72 -24.37
N LEU A 157 -19.87 23.73 -24.70
CA LEU A 157 -20.85 22.92 -24.00
C LEU A 157 -20.59 21.41 -24.19
N MET A 158 -20.24 20.98 -25.40
CA MET A 158 -19.82 19.59 -25.65
C MET A 158 -18.62 19.20 -24.80
N LEU A 159 -17.58 20.04 -24.74
CA LEU A 159 -16.40 19.79 -23.92
C LEU A 159 -16.74 19.76 -22.43
N LYS A 160 -17.61 20.65 -21.96
CA LYS A 160 -18.11 20.63 -20.57
C LYS A 160 -18.84 19.34 -20.26
N TRP A 161 -19.75 18.89 -21.13
CA TRP A 161 -20.44 17.61 -20.92
C TRP A 161 -19.48 16.42 -20.94
N GLN A 162 -18.46 16.42 -21.80
CA GLN A 162 -17.43 15.38 -21.79
C GLN A 162 -16.63 15.39 -20.48
N LEU A 163 -16.36 16.58 -19.93
CA LEU A 163 -15.67 16.72 -18.65
C LEU A 163 -16.55 16.28 -17.48
N ASP A 164 -17.80 16.73 -17.43
CA ASP A 164 -18.79 16.40 -16.38
C ASP A 164 -19.21 14.92 -16.44
N ALA A 165 -19.09 14.27 -17.59
CA ALA A 165 -19.32 12.83 -17.71
C ALA A 165 -18.23 11.99 -17.01
N VAL A 166 -17.06 12.57 -16.75
CA VAL A 166 -15.99 11.92 -16.00
C VAL A 166 -16.06 12.39 -14.56
N PRO A 167 -16.38 11.50 -13.59
CA PRO A 167 -16.43 11.90 -12.20
C PRO A 167 -15.06 12.41 -11.75
N SER A 168 -15.07 13.54 -11.06
CA SER A 168 -13.87 14.12 -10.48
C SER A 168 -13.28 13.21 -9.40
N GLN A 169 -11.99 13.40 -9.09
CA GLN A 169 -11.32 12.65 -8.02
C GLN A 169 -12.07 12.75 -6.68
N THR A 170 -12.66 13.91 -6.38
CA THR A 170 -13.44 14.14 -5.17
C THR A 170 -14.73 13.33 -5.17
N GLU A 171 -15.45 13.27 -6.29
CA GLU A 171 -16.66 12.45 -6.42
C GLU A 171 -16.34 10.96 -6.32
N LEU A 172 -15.23 10.51 -6.90
CA LEU A 172 -14.79 9.12 -6.79
C LEU A 172 -14.53 8.73 -5.32
N ILE A 173 -13.85 9.60 -4.55
CA ILE A 173 -13.63 9.39 -3.11
C ILE A 173 -14.95 9.37 -2.33
N GLN A 174 -15.92 10.23 -2.69
CA GLN A 174 -17.25 10.21 -2.08
C GLN A 174 -17.98 8.90 -2.37
N TYR A 175 -17.94 8.41 -3.61
CA TYR A 175 -18.53 7.13 -3.98
C TYR A 175 -17.89 5.97 -3.25
N GLU A 176 -16.55 5.93 -3.16
CA GLU A 176 -15.83 4.90 -2.40
C GLU A 176 -16.27 4.85 -0.93
N ARG A 177 -16.39 6.02 -0.27
CA ARG A 177 -16.91 6.12 1.10
C ARG A 177 -18.34 5.62 1.18
N ARG A 178 -19.20 6.04 0.26
CA ARG A 178 -20.61 5.65 0.24
C ARG A 178 -20.80 4.15 0.01
N PHE A 179 -20.00 3.56 -0.88
CA PHE A 179 -20.00 2.11 -1.10
C PHE A 179 -19.52 1.36 0.13
N SER A 180 -18.48 1.85 0.81
CA SER A 180 -17.97 1.25 2.05
C SER A 180 -19.02 1.29 3.17
N GLU A 181 -19.73 2.40 3.32
CA GLU A 181 -20.85 2.53 4.26
C GLU A 181 -21.99 1.56 3.93
N LEU A 182 -22.40 1.52 2.66
CA LEU A 182 -23.46 0.63 2.19
C LEU A 182 -23.08 -0.83 2.42
N TYR A 183 -21.84 -1.20 2.11
CA TYR A 183 -21.32 -2.55 2.34
C TYR A 183 -21.39 -2.92 3.83
N ARG A 184 -20.97 -2.01 4.73
CA ARG A 184 -21.10 -2.21 6.18
C ARG A 184 -22.55 -2.43 6.59
N GLN A 185 -23.49 -1.62 6.09
CA GLN A 185 -24.92 -1.78 6.40
C GLN A 185 -25.47 -3.14 5.93
N ILE A 186 -25.11 -3.57 4.71
CA ILE A 186 -25.50 -4.88 4.17
C ILE A 186 -24.95 -6.01 5.05
N GLN A 187 -23.66 -5.94 5.43
CA GLN A 187 -23.04 -6.93 6.31
C GLN A 187 -23.68 -6.99 7.69
N GLU A 188 -24.01 -5.83 8.28
CA GLU A 188 -24.72 -5.76 9.56
C GLU A 188 -26.12 -6.38 9.47
N LYS A 189 -26.88 -6.08 8.41
CA LYS A 189 -28.20 -6.68 8.18
C LYS A 189 -28.10 -8.18 7.99
N LEU A 190 -27.16 -8.65 7.17
CA LEU A 190 -26.91 -10.08 6.97
C LEU A 190 -26.57 -10.79 8.29
N ARG A 191 -25.70 -10.20 9.12
CA ARG A 191 -25.37 -10.74 10.45
C ARG A 191 -26.60 -10.81 11.35
N LYS A 192 -27.42 -9.75 11.38
CA LYS A 192 -28.67 -9.72 12.14
C LYS A 192 -29.64 -10.82 11.67
N THR A 193 -29.87 -10.93 10.37
CA THR A 193 -30.74 -11.96 9.77
C THR A 193 -30.27 -13.35 10.13
N ARG A 194 -28.97 -13.66 9.95
CA ARG A 194 -28.40 -14.95 10.35
C ARG A 194 -28.60 -15.25 11.83
N LYS A 195 -28.40 -14.26 12.71
CA LYS A 195 -28.65 -14.40 14.15
C LYS A 195 -30.11 -14.71 14.43
N TYR A 196 -31.05 -14.02 13.79
CA TYR A 196 -32.49 -14.30 13.95
C TYR A 196 -32.85 -15.72 13.52
N TYR A 197 -32.38 -16.18 12.35
CA TYR A 197 -32.63 -17.54 11.89
C TYR A 197 -31.99 -18.59 12.80
N ALA A 198 -30.76 -18.37 13.26
CA ALA A 198 -30.10 -19.26 14.20
C ALA A 198 -30.90 -19.37 15.50
N THR A 199 -31.30 -18.24 16.10
CA THR A 199 -32.12 -18.24 17.31
C THR A 199 -33.47 -18.91 17.08
N TYR A 200 -34.14 -18.61 15.97
CA TYR A 200 -35.41 -19.25 15.63
C TYR A 200 -35.27 -20.78 15.51
N ASN A 201 -34.26 -21.26 14.78
CA ASN A 201 -34.02 -22.70 14.62
C ASN A 201 -33.71 -23.37 15.96
N THR A 202 -32.88 -22.74 16.82
CA THR A 202 -32.60 -23.29 18.16
C THR A 202 -33.85 -23.36 19.03
N LEU A 203 -34.72 -22.35 18.99
CA LEU A 203 -35.99 -22.36 19.73
C LEU A 203 -36.96 -23.41 19.19
N LEU A 204 -36.97 -23.62 17.87
CA LEU A 204 -37.77 -24.66 17.24
C LEU A 204 -37.31 -26.05 17.67
N GLU A 205 -36.00 -26.31 17.66
CA GLU A 205 -35.42 -27.57 18.15
C GLU A 205 -35.74 -27.81 19.63
N ILE A 206 -35.60 -26.78 20.48
CA ILE A 206 -35.97 -26.86 21.91
C ILE A 206 -37.45 -27.19 22.05
N LYS A 207 -38.34 -26.51 21.32
CA LYS A 207 -39.78 -26.78 21.33
C LYS A 207 -40.08 -28.23 20.95
N GLU A 208 -39.43 -28.75 19.90
CA GLU A 208 -39.62 -30.13 19.48
C GLU A 208 -39.14 -31.14 20.54
N LEU A 209 -38.01 -30.86 21.21
CA LEU A 209 -37.52 -31.69 22.31
C LEU A 209 -38.49 -31.66 23.50
N MET A 210 -39.01 -30.49 23.88
CA MET A 210 -40.02 -30.37 24.93
C MET A 210 -41.31 -31.12 24.61
N LEU A 211 -41.76 -31.10 23.35
CA LEU A 211 -42.93 -31.87 22.91
C LEU A 211 -42.68 -33.39 22.99
N LYS A 212 -41.47 -33.83 22.62
CA LYS A 212 -41.04 -35.24 22.75
C LYS A 212 -41.01 -35.67 24.23
N GLU A 213 -40.50 -34.82 25.11
CA GLU A 213 -40.49 -35.05 26.56
C GLU A 213 -41.92 -35.14 27.12
N THR A 214 -42.79 -34.21 26.75
CA THR A 214 -44.20 -34.23 27.17
C THR A 214 -44.91 -35.51 26.70
N SER A 215 -44.70 -35.90 25.44
CA SER A 215 -45.24 -37.16 24.90
C SER A 215 -44.71 -38.38 25.65
N LEU A 216 -43.42 -38.40 25.98
CA LEU A 216 -42.79 -39.46 26.75
C LEU A 216 -43.38 -39.57 28.17
N LEU A 217 -43.52 -38.45 28.88
CA LEU A 217 -44.11 -38.41 30.21
C LEU A 217 -45.57 -38.88 30.21
N ASN A 218 -46.36 -38.44 29.24
CA ASN A 218 -47.74 -38.91 29.06
C ASN A 218 -47.80 -40.42 28.80
N SER A 219 -46.89 -40.93 27.96
CA SER A 219 -46.78 -42.36 27.66
C SER A 219 -46.42 -43.18 28.90
N ILE A 220 -45.44 -42.71 29.69
CA ILE A 220 -45.06 -43.34 30.95
C ILE A 220 -46.24 -43.34 31.93
N SER A 221 -46.92 -42.20 32.11
CA SER A 221 -48.06 -42.06 33.01
C SER A 221 -49.21 -43.01 32.65
N SER A 222 -49.52 -43.13 31.34
CA SER A 222 -50.55 -44.04 30.85
C SER A 222 -50.17 -45.50 31.06
N GLN A 223 -48.93 -45.88 30.80
CA GLN A 223 -48.46 -47.28 30.92
C GLN A 223 -48.26 -47.71 32.37
N PHE A 224 -47.97 -46.77 33.27
CA PHE A 224 -47.59 -47.06 34.66
C PHE A 224 -48.68 -47.80 35.43
N LYS A 225 -49.94 -47.32 35.33
CA LYS A 225 -51.07 -47.89 36.08
C LYS A 225 -51.31 -49.35 35.73
N ASP A 226 -51.23 -49.71 34.46
CA ASP A 226 -51.48 -51.09 34.02
C ASP A 226 -50.26 -51.99 34.27
N ALA A 227 -49.05 -51.47 34.02
CA ALA A 227 -47.82 -52.24 34.17
C ALA A 227 -47.54 -52.66 35.63
N ILE A 228 -47.91 -51.84 36.62
CA ILE A 228 -47.61 -52.13 38.03
C ILE A 228 -48.47 -53.29 38.60
N THR A 229 -49.62 -53.59 37.98
CA THR A 229 -50.55 -54.62 38.44
C THR A 229 -50.01 -56.05 38.33
N SER A 230 -48.97 -56.27 37.51
CA SER A 230 -48.40 -57.60 37.27
C SER A 230 -46.88 -57.60 37.34
N THR A 231 -46.28 -58.72 37.76
CA THR A 231 -44.81 -58.87 37.78
C THR A 231 -44.20 -58.74 36.39
N SER A 232 -44.83 -59.31 35.36
CA SER A 232 -44.36 -59.17 33.97
C SER A 232 -44.49 -57.75 33.43
N GLY A 233 -45.54 -57.01 33.81
CA GLY A 233 -45.70 -55.61 33.43
C GLY A 233 -44.61 -54.73 34.04
N ARG A 234 -44.25 -54.98 35.31
CA ARG A 234 -43.16 -54.29 36.01
C ARG A 234 -41.81 -54.48 35.32
N THR A 235 -41.45 -55.71 34.93
CA THR A 235 -40.20 -55.95 34.20
C THR A 235 -40.18 -55.25 32.84
N LYS A 236 -41.26 -55.35 32.05
CA LYS A 236 -41.35 -54.66 30.75
C LYS A 236 -41.22 -53.14 30.86
N LEU A 237 -41.80 -52.54 31.91
CA LEU A 237 -41.68 -51.11 32.17
C LEU A 237 -40.23 -50.72 32.48
N ILE A 238 -39.53 -51.53 33.30
CA ILE A 238 -38.11 -51.33 33.61
C ILE A 238 -37.26 -51.42 32.34
N ASP A 239 -37.43 -52.47 31.53
CA ASP A 239 -36.68 -52.67 30.28
C ASP A 239 -36.91 -51.49 29.30
N SER A 240 -38.15 -51.00 29.21
CA SER A 240 -38.50 -49.83 28.40
C SER A 240 -37.82 -48.56 28.89
N MET A 241 -37.86 -48.28 30.21
CA MET A 241 -37.18 -47.14 30.81
C MET A 241 -35.66 -47.21 30.62
N GLU A 242 -35.05 -48.39 30.76
CA GLU A 242 -33.63 -48.58 30.51
C GLU A 242 -33.27 -48.30 29.05
N GLY A 243 -34.10 -48.77 28.11
CA GLY A 243 -33.96 -48.47 26.68
C GLY A 243 -34.05 -46.97 26.37
N ILE A 244 -35.02 -46.27 26.99
CA ILE A 244 -35.18 -44.82 26.85
C ILE A 244 -33.93 -44.09 27.35
N VAL A 245 -33.44 -44.41 28.55
CA VAL A 245 -32.25 -43.77 29.14
C VAL A 245 -31.01 -44.03 28.28
N LYS A 246 -30.81 -45.26 27.79
CA LYS A 246 -29.70 -45.55 26.87
C LYS A 246 -29.81 -44.75 25.57
N GLY A 247 -31.01 -44.68 25.00
CA GLY A 247 -31.25 -43.92 23.77
C GLY A 247 -31.07 -42.41 23.93
N THR A 248 -31.46 -41.83 25.07
CA THR A 248 -31.23 -40.41 25.36
C THR A 248 -29.75 -40.13 25.61
N GLN A 249 -29.05 -40.99 26.34
CA GLN A 249 -27.61 -40.87 26.56
C GLN A 249 -26.83 -40.89 25.24
N GLN A 250 -27.12 -41.85 24.35
CA GLN A 250 -26.47 -41.92 23.03
C GLN A 250 -26.68 -40.65 22.18
N LYS A 251 -27.88 -40.06 22.22
CA LYS A 251 -28.16 -38.79 21.53
C LYS A 251 -27.38 -37.64 22.14
N LEU A 252 -27.30 -37.58 23.47
CA LEU A 252 -26.54 -36.56 24.18
C LEU A 252 -25.05 -36.63 23.82
N ASP A 253 -24.45 -37.82 23.85
CA ASP A 253 -23.05 -38.04 23.51
C ASP A 253 -22.75 -37.58 22.07
N LYS A 254 -23.65 -37.90 21.13
CA LYS A 254 -23.53 -37.47 19.72
C LYS A 254 -23.55 -35.95 19.58
N VAL A 255 -24.44 -35.26 20.31
CA VAL A 255 -24.53 -33.79 20.30
C VAL A 255 -23.28 -33.18 20.95
N GLN A 256 -22.79 -33.75 22.05
CA GLN A 256 -21.57 -33.28 22.71
C GLN A 256 -20.33 -33.41 21.82
N LEU A 257 -20.19 -34.53 21.09
CA LEU A 257 -19.12 -34.70 20.11
C LEU A 257 -19.18 -33.65 18.99
N GLY A 258 -20.38 -33.37 18.47
CA GLY A 258 -20.58 -32.31 17.48
C GLY A 258 -20.22 -30.92 18.02
N LEU A 259 -20.64 -30.61 19.25
CA LEU A 259 -20.30 -29.35 19.92
C LEU A 259 -18.79 -29.19 20.09
N GLN A 260 -18.08 -30.24 20.49
CA GLN A 260 -16.63 -30.20 20.65
C GLN A 260 -15.91 -29.97 19.31
N ALA A 261 -16.40 -30.59 18.23
CA ALA A 261 -15.86 -30.38 16.89
C ALA A 261 -16.03 -28.92 16.43
N GLU A 262 -17.23 -28.36 16.59
CA GLU A 262 -17.52 -26.96 16.21
C GLU A 262 -16.73 -25.97 17.08
N GLN A 263 -16.57 -26.26 18.37
CA GLN A 263 -15.77 -25.44 19.28
C GLN A 263 -14.31 -25.34 18.81
N LYS A 264 -13.70 -26.46 18.38
CA LYS A 264 -12.35 -26.47 17.82
C LYS A 264 -12.24 -25.61 16.56
N VAL A 265 -13.24 -25.67 15.67
CA VAL A 265 -13.29 -24.83 14.46
C VAL A 265 -13.39 -23.35 14.85
N CYS A 266 -14.25 -23.02 15.82
CA CYS A 266 -14.41 -21.67 16.33
C CYS A 266 -13.10 -21.11 16.90
N ASP A 267 -12.40 -21.89 17.72
CA ASP A 267 -11.16 -21.46 18.35
C ASP A 267 -10.02 -21.30 17.33
N ALA A 268 -9.91 -22.21 16.35
CA ALA A 268 -8.98 -22.06 15.23
C ALA A 268 -9.26 -20.79 14.40
N LEU A 269 -10.53 -20.43 14.21
CA LEU A 269 -10.91 -19.21 13.49
C LEU A 269 -10.58 -17.94 14.30
N LYS A 270 -10.80 -17.96 15.63
CA LYS A 270 -10.43 -16.86 16.52
C LYS A 270 -8.92 -16.62 16.52
N GLU A 271 -8.12 -17.68 16.51
CA GLU A 271 -6.67 -17.58 16.44
C GLU A 271 -6.23 -16.94 15.12
N LYS A 272 -6.73 -17.43 13.99
CA LYS A 272 -6.47 -16.82 12.67
C LYS A 272 -6.86 -15.34 12.62
N TYR A 273 -8.01 -14.98 13.20
CA TYR A 273 -8.44 -13.60 13.30
C TYR A 273 -7.49 -12.76 14.16
N ALA A 274 -7.06 -13.27 15.31
CA ALA A 274 -6.12 -12.57 16.19
C ALA A 274 -4.77 -12.31 15.48
N LEU A 275 -4.26 -13.29 14.72
CA LEU A 275 -3.05 -13.14 13.91
C LEU A 275 -3.22 -12.06 12.84
N ALA A 276 -4.31 -12.09 12.08
CA ALA A 276 -4.58 -11.09 11.05
C ALA A 276 -4.71 -9.67 11.63
N VAL A 277 -5.31 -9.53 12.82
CA VAL A 277 -5.40 -8.24 13.53
C VAL A 277 -4.02 -7.77 13.99
N ALA A 278 -3.15 -8.67 14.45
CA ALA A 278 -1.78 -8.33 14.82
C ALA A 278 -0.96 -7.85 13.60
N GLU A 279 -1.05 -8.56 12.47
CA GLU A 279 -0.43 -8.15 11.21
C GLU A 279 -0.96 -6.78 10.74
N GLN A 280 -2.28 -6.56 10.79
CA GLN A 280 -2.87 -5.26 10.44
C GLN A 280 -2.29 -4.13 11.31
N ARG A 281 -2.15 -4.35 12.62
CA ARG A 281 -1.56 -3.36 13.54
C ARG A 281 -0.10 -3.08 13.20
N GLN A 282 0.67 -4.12 12.85
CA GLN A 282 2.06 -3.98 12.42
C GLN A 282 2.16 -3.17 11.12
N CYS A 283 1.35 -3.49 10.11
CA CYS A 283 1.28 -2.72 8.86
C CYS A 283 0.94 -1.25 9.10
N TYR A 284 -0.03 -0.97 9.99
CA TYR A 284 -0.39 0.40 10.34
C TYR A 284 0.77 1.15 11.02
N SER A 285 1.48 0.49 11.94
CA SER A 285 2.66 1.07 12.59
C SER A 285 3.78 1.38 11.59
N LEU A 286 4.04 0.48 10.64
CA LEU A 286 5.02 0.69 9.57
C LEU A 286 4.62 1.84 8.65
N LEU A 287 3.35 1.92 8.27
CA LEU A 287 2.83 3.00 7.45
C LEU A 287 2.97 4.36 8.16
N ARG A 288 2.70 4.41 9.46
CA ARG A 288 2.87 5.62 10.26
C ARG A 288 4.33 6.05 10.34
N ALA A 289 5.25 5.11 10.61
CA ALA A 289 6.68 5.41 10.62
C ALA A 289 7.17 5.91 9.25
N PHE A 290 6.69 5.29 8.17
CA PHE A 290 6.99 5.75 6.81
C PHE A 290 6.49 7.17 6.55
N GLN A 291 5.26 7.50 6.96
CA GLN A 291 4.71 8.86 6.84
C GLN A 291 5.55 9.89 7.62
N GLU A 292 6.01 9.54 8.82
CA GLU A 292 6.87 10.40 9.63
C GLU A 292 8.23 10.65 8.95
N GLU A 293 8.85 9.62 8.34
CA GLU A 293 10.09 9.78 7.56
C GLU A 293 9.88 10.60 6.28
N CYS A 294 8.75 10.43 5.58
CA CYS A 294 8.40 11.28 4.43
C CYS A 294 8.28 12.75 4.84
N ALA A 295 7.60 13.05 5.95
CA ALA A 295 7.47 14.41 6.46
C ALA A 295 8.82 15.03 6.85
N LYS A 296 9.74 14.24 7.42
CA LYS A 296 11.12 14.66 7.69
C LYS A 296 11.88 14.96 6.40
N ASN A 297 11.79 14.08 5.39
CA ASN A 297 12.44 14.26 4.11
C ASN A 297 11.95 15.52 3.38
N GLU A 298 10.63 15.75 3.36
CA GLU A 298 10.04 16.98 2.81
C GLU A 298 10.51 18.25 3.54
N LYS A 299 10.75 18.16 4.86
CA LYS A 299 11.32 19.27 5.63
C LYS A 299 12.77 19.54 5.22
N LEU A 300 13.59 18.49 5.12
CA LEU A 300 14.99 18.61 4.70
C LEU A 300 15.11 19.15 3.27
N GLN A 301 14.26 18.70 2.34
CA GLN A 301 14.24 19.23 0.97
C GLN A 301 13.93 20.73 0.92
N ARG A 302 13.04 21.20 1.79
CA ARG A 302 12.74 22.64 1.92
C ARG A 302 13.92 23.43 2.49
N GLU A 303 14.67 22.86 3.42
CA GLU A 303 15.88 23.49 3.99
C GLU A 303 17.03 23.53 2.97
N ILE A 304 17.16 22.54 2.08
CA ILE A 304 18.18 22.51 1.02
C ILE A 304 17.82 23.45 -0.15
N SER A 305 16.53 23.68 -0.39
CA SER A 305 16.03 24.55 -1.47
C SER A 305 15.91 26.03 -1.07
N SER A 306 16.24 26.36 0.19
CA SER A 306 16.30 27.71 0.75
C SER A 306 17.73 28.21 0.83
#